data_AF-A0A7K4CCZ4-F1
#
_entry.id   AF-A0A7K4CCZ4-F1
#
_cell.length_a   1.000
_cell.length_b   1.000
_cell.length_c   1.000
_cell.angle_alpha   90.00
_cell.angle_beta   90.00
_cell.angle_gamma   90.00
#
_symmetry.space_group_name_H-M   'P 1'
#
loop_
_entity.id
_entity.type
_entity.pdbx_description
1 polymer ?
#
loop_
_entity_poly.entity_id
_entity_poly.type
_entity_poly.pdbx_seq_one_letter_code
_entity_poly.pdbx_strand_id
1 'polypeptide(L)'
;MSASQYFPIPPELLALACETVTRQVSRLPFLRSGVRVTGELVGVTMECLNAEPTKTLPLSTPHGTAEGIQEGLDRILEGRLQVTGKTVVPVIVEVLISAGIAGPAQVTERRFPSPRKAVRLLPPWTWHIASSLSPQAKLAGMGVDDAQALSWMSICPVCRTGILNRVVGKQLFGIPRTDFIIECTHCGAKFIPVGPAFRLVSISTIRDPLWKKHLDKTYTPEEWATLARGTSPGGNPLRRPAEKKVSTPAEKFSSGSLTRTKDGSLIVPAGGKTLYYRPVTLTFFGSIKEGIFTRVQKTVDEILAGSEYAHLKDPINVKYSRYLSLKAGLFLGQLKERHDIFYREFLNPYGDEKFGSFRAEESPDLGRPGVLLVVVNNGIYHAVSCQNSFREVINDYFGRIIPDHCLLGGDATRCRINAVISNNRAEAGFFEYVSSSPEERERIIASLAIKDPVSPHAREP
;
A
#
# COMPACT_ATOMS: atom_id res chain seq x y z
N MET A 1 6.45 -22.43 -2.21
CA MET A 1 5.94 -21.27 -1.43
C MET A 1 7.07 -20.27 -1.32
N SER A 2 6.81 -18.96 -1.41
CA SER A 2 7.86 -17.97 -1.20
C SER A 2 8.37 -18.06 0.24
N ALA A 3 9.68 -18.01 0.46
CA ALA A 3 10.25 -17.97 1.81
C ALA A 3 9.60 -16.87 2.64
N SER A 4 9.20 -17.20 3.89
CA SER A 4 8.63 -16.23 4.82
C SER A 4 9.63 -15.09 5.03
N GLN A 5 9.19 -13.87 4.76
CA GLN A 5 9.99 -12.67 5.03
C GLN A 5 9.69 -12.17 6.43
N TYR A 6 10.76 -11.88 7.17
CA TYR A 6 10.68 -11.42 8.55
C TYR A 6 10.80 -9.90 8.58
N PHE A 7 9.84 -9.22 9.21
CA PHE A 7 9.96 -7.79 9.45
C PHE A 7 10.90 -7.57 10.63
N PRO A 8 11.95 -6.73 10.48
CA PRO A 8 12.84 -6.43 11.59
C PRO A 8 12.08 -5.74 12.72
N ILE A 9 12.39 -6.09 13.96
CA ILE A 9 11.80 -5.46 15.14
C ILE A 9 12.29 -4.00 15.29
N PRO A 10 11.40 -3.02 15.58
CA PRO A 10 11.79 -1.66 15.92
C PRO A 10 12.69 -1.65 17.17
N PRO A 11 13.75 -0.81 17.24
CA PRO A 11 14.65 -0.74 18.39
C PRO A 11 13.95 -0.50 19.70
N GLU A 12 12.97 0.38 19.68
CA GLU A 12 12.25 0.82 20.87
C GLU A 12 11.40 -0.33 21.40
N LEU A 13 10.77 -1.09 20.49
CA LEU A 13 9.99 -2.26 20.84
C LEU A 13 10.90 -3.40 21.34
N LEU A 14 12.07 -3.59 20.72
CA LEU A 14 13.05 -4.56 21.19
C LEU A 14 13.60 -4.19 22.57
N ALA A 15 13.95 -2.91 22.78
CA ALA A 15 14.42 -2.40 24.07
C ALA A 15 13.36 -2.61 25.15
N LEU A 16 12.10 -2.25 24.86
CA LEU A 16 10.97 -2.47 25.74
C LEU A 16 10.73 -3.96 26.04
N ALA A 17 10.86 -4.83 25.04
CA ALA A 17 10.74 -6.27 25.22
C ALA A 17 11.85 -6.81 26.12
N CYS A 18 13.10 -6.38 25.90
CA CYS A 18 14.25 -6.77 26.71
C CYS A 18 14.14 -6.26 28.15
N GLU A 19 13.65 -5.03 28.35
CA GLU A 19 13.39 -4.46 29.67
C GLU A 19 12.27 -5.25 30.38
N THR A 20 11.20 -5.58 29.66
CA THR A 20 10.09 -6.36 30.22
C THR A 20 10.53 -7.76 30.63
N VAL A 21 11.34 -8.44 29.81
CA VAL A 21 11.96 -9.73 30.18
C VAL A 21 12.89 -9.56 31.38
N THR A 22 13.69 -8.49 31.41
CA THR A 22 14.60 -8.19 32.53
C THR A 22 13.84 -8.00 33.84
N ARG A 23 12.71 -7.28 33.80
CA ARG A 23 11.89 -6.98 34.98
C ARG A 23 11.05 -8.17 35.44
N GLN A 24 10.45 -8.91 34.51
CA GLN A 24 9.47 -9.96 34.83
C GLN A 24 10.09 -11.36 34.94
N VAL A 25 11.26 -11.60 34.36
CA VAL A 25 11.86 -12.94 34.26
C VAL A 25 13.26 -12.98 34.85
N SER A 26 14.23 -12.35 34.20
CA SER A 26 15.63 -12.27 34.66
C SER A 26 16.45 -11.32 33.78
N ARG A 27 17.51 -10.74 34.34
CA ARG A 27 18.38 -9.78 33.65
C ARG A 27 19.09 -10.41 32.46
N LEU A 28 18.88 -9.85 31.27
CA LEU A 28 19.54 -10.30 30.04
C LEU A 28 21.01 -9.87 29.98
N PRO A 29 21.92 -10.70 29.43
CA PRO A 29 21.70 -12.11 29.08
C PRO A 29 21.74 -13.02 30.32
N PHE A 30 20.95 -14.11 30.32
CA PHE A 30 20.97 -15.12 31.40
C PHE A 30 20.93 -16.55 30.85
N LEU A 31 21.26 -17.53 31.71
CA LEU A 31 21.16 -18.96 31.39
C LEU A 31 19.88 -19.54 32.00
N ARG A 32 19.09 -20.28 31.20
CA ARG A 32 17.92 -21.05 31.67
C ARG A 32 17.91 -22.40 30.97
N SER A 33 17.91 -23.48 31.75
CA SER A 33 17.91 -24.86 31.24
C SER A 33 19.00 -25.12 30.19
N GLY A 34 20.20 -24.56 30.40
CA GLY A 34 21.34 -24.69 29.48
C GLY A 34 21.29 -23.80 28.23
N VAL A 35 20.22 -23.00 28.05
CA VAL A 35 20.09 -22.06 26.93
C VAL A 35 20.45 -20.64 27.38
N ARG A 36 21.34 -19.98 26.64
CA ARG A 36 21.67 -18.57 26.87
C ARG A 36 20.62 -17.68 26.22
N VAL A 37 19.77 -17.05 27.04
CA VAL A 37 18.74 -16.13 26.59
C VAL A 37 19.34 -14.74 26.42
N THR A 38 19.30 -14.23 25.19
CA THR A 38 19.85 -12.92 24.80
C THR A 38 18.74 -12.02 24.23
N GLY A 39 19.00 -10.72 24.12
CA GLY A 39 18.09 -9.79 23.44
C GLY A 39 17.89 -10.15 21.96
N GLU A 40 18.92 -10.68 21.30
CA GLU A 40 18.83 -11.19 19.92
C GLU A 40 17.86 -12.37 19.81
N LEU A 41 17.94 -13.35 20.71
CA LEU A 41 17.02 -14.49 20.72
C LEU A 41 15.57 -14.04 20.94
N VAL A 42 15.35 -13.08 21.84
CA VAL A 42 14.03 -12.45 22.07
C VAL A 42 13.54 -11.77 20.79
N GLY A 43 14.36 -10.90 20.20
CA GLY A 43 14.03 -10.15 18.99
C GLY A 43 13.69 -11.05 17.82
N VAL A 44 14.59 -11.99 17.48
CA VAL A 44 14.38 -12.92 16.36
C VAL A 44 13.13 -13.79 16.57
N THR A 45 12.88 -14.26 17.79
CA THR A 45 11.66 -15.03 18.08
C THR A 45 10.40 -14.19 17.87
N MET A 46 10.39 -12.94 18.35
CA MET A 46 9.29 -12.02 18.11
C MET A 46 9.10 -11.73 16.62
N GLU A 47 10.17 -11.54 15.86
CA GLU A 47 10.11 -11.31 14.40
C GLU A 47 9.49 -12.50 13.67
N CYS A 48 9.85 -13.73 14.07
CA CYS A 48 9.29 -14.96 13.52
C CYS A 48 7.78 -15.06 13.78
N LEU A 49 7.35 -14.76 15.01
CA LEU A 49 5.93 -14.75 15.33
C LEU A 49 5.20 -13.62 14.60
N ASN A 50 5.82 -12.44 14.50
CA ASN A 50 5.21 -11.29 13.83
C ASN A 50 5.14 -11.47 12.31
N ALA A 51 5.95 -12.34 11.70
CA ALA A 51 5.87 -12.67 10.27
C ALA A 51 4.59 -13.46 9.91
N GLU A 52 4.04 -14.23 10.86
CA GLU A 52 2.82 -15.01 10.59
C GLU A 52 1.56 -14.13 10.53
N PRO A 53 0.60 -14.44 9.63
CA PRO A 53 -0.67 -13.71 9.55
C PRO A 53 -1.46 -13.75 10.87
N THR A 54 -1.51 -14.91 11.51
CA THR A 54 -2.21 -15.13 12.80
C THR A 54 -1.34 -14.81 14.01
N LYS A 55 -0.11 -14.36 13.78
CA LYS A 55 0.92 -14.12 14.80
C LYS A 55 1.21 -15.35 15.66
N THR A 56 0.93 -16.55 15.13
CA THR A 56 0.94 -17.82 15.86
C THR A 56 1.76 -18.85 15.09
N LEU A 57 2.72 -19.49 15.76
CA LEU A 57 3.55 -20.57 15.20
C LEU A 57 3.48 -21.84 16.04
N PRO A 58 3.42 -23.04 15.42
CA PRO A 58 3.60 -24.30 16.13
C PRO A 58 5.03 -24.38 16.71
N LEU A 59 5.18 -25.00 17.87
CA LEU A 59 6.48 -25.03 18.57
C LEU A 59 7.53 -25.90 17.87
N SER A 60 7.10 -27.02 17.30
CA SER A 60 8.01 -28.00 16.69
C SER A 60 7.63 -28.24 15.24
N THR A 61 8.52 -28.79 14.42
CA THR A 61 8.23 -29.23 13.06
C THR A 61 8.03 -30.75 13.03
N PRO A 62 6.95 -31.28 12.40
CA PRO A 62 6.73 -32.73 12.34
C PRO A 62 7.87 -33.45 11.62
N HIS A 63 8.14 -34.70 12.00
CA HIS A 63 9.14 -35.53 11.32
C HIS A 63 8.61 -35.98 9.95
N GLY A 64 9.47 -35.94 8.92
CA GLY A 64 9.10 -36.35 7.56
C GLY A 64 8.26 -35.31 6.80
N THR A 65 8.59 -34.02 6.92
CA THR A 65 7.87 -32.92 6.24
C THR A 65 7.77 -33.15 4.74
N ALA A 66 6.60 -33.64 4.29
CA ALA A 66 6.17 -33.52 2.91
C ALA A 66 5.94 -32.05 2.55
N GLU A 67 6.03 -31.70 1.27
CA GLU A 67 5.80 -30.35 0.79
C GLU A 67 4.44 -29.79 1.30
N GLY A 68 4.50 -28.57 1.85
CA GLY A 68 3.33 -27.81 2.28
C GLY A 68 2.90 -27.95 3.75
N ILE A 69 3.69 -28.57 4.62
CA ILE A 69 3.51 -28.47 6.08
C ILE A 69 4.13 -27.16 6.57
N GLN A 70 3.43 -26.43 7.45
CA GLN A 70 3.96 -25.21 8.07
C GLN A 70 5.15 -25.56 8.97
N GLU A 71 6.28 -24.88 8.74
CA GLU A 71 7.46 -25.02 9.59
C GLU A 71 7.16 -24.52 11.00
N GLY A 72 7.66 -25.27 11.99
CA GLY A 72 7.61 -24.88 13.39
C GLY A 72 8.68 -23.85 13.73
N LEU A 73 8.48 -23.21 14.88
CA LEU A 73 9.43 -22.23 15.42
C LEU A 73 10.84 -22.83 15.62
N ASP A 74 10.94 -24.14 15.86
CA ASP A 74 12.21 -24.85 16.01
C ASP A 74 13.11 -24.75 14.77
N ARG A 75 12.59 -25.12 13.59
CA ARG A 75 13.35 -25.03 12.33
C ARG A 75 13.62 -23.60 11.91
N ILE A 76 12.65 -22.70 12.14
CA ILE A 76 12.82 -21.29 11.82
C ILE A 76 13.96 -20.67 12.63
N LEU A 77 13.99 -20.89 13.96
CA LEU A 77 15.07 -20.37 14.80
C LEU A 77 16.41 -21.04 14.52
N GLU A 78 16.41 -22.34 14.21
CA GLU A 78 17.63 -23.07 13.82
C GLU A 78 18.26 -22.47 12.57
N GLY A 79 17.45 -22.16 11.55
CA GLY A 79 17.92 -21.50 10.33
C GLY A 79 18.38 -20.06 10.54
N ARG A 80 17.73 -19.30 11.43
CA ARG A 80 18.04 -17.87 11.62
C ARG A 80 19.18 -17.59 12.60
N LEU A 81 19.33 -18.40 13.65
CA LEU A 81 20.29 -18.17 14.73
C LEU A 81 21.40 -19.22 14.78
N GLN A 82 21.36 -20.26 13.94
CA GLN A 82 22.31 -21.38 13.96
C GLN A 82 22.38 -22.08 15.34
N VAL A 83 21.22 -22.17 16.01
CA VAL A 83 21.08 -22.82 17.33
C VAL A 83 20.19 -24.06 17.25
N THR A 84 20.31 -24.98 18.21
CA THR A 84 19.45 -26.17 18.26
C THR A 84 18.01 -25.79 18.64
N GLY A 85 17.15 -25.61 17.65
CA GLY A 85 15.77 -25.14 17.81
C GLY A 85 14.95 -25.95 18.82
N LYS A 86 15.12 -27.28 18.86
CA LYS A 86 14.41 -28.17 19.80
C LYS A 86 14.68 -27.85 21.27
N THR A 87 15.89 -27.41 21.59
CA THR A 87 16.29 -27.05 22.96
C THR A 87 15.93 -25.61 23.28
N VAL A 88 16.09 -24.72 22.30
CA VAL A 88 15.89 -23.27 22.48
C VAL A 88 14.41 -22.89 22.56
N VAL A 89 13.56 -23.49 21.72
CA VAL A 89 12.14 -23.09 21.61
C VAL A 89 11.38 -23.19 22.94
N PRO A 90 11.42 -24.32 23.68
CA PRO A 90 10.69 -24.40 24.95
C PRO A 90 11.10 -23.31 25.94
N VAL A 91 12.40 -23.02 26.01
CA VAL A 91 12.95 -22.01 26.92
C VAL A 91 12.52 -20.60 26.53
N ILE A 92 12.69 -20.21 25.26
CA ILE A 92 12.33 -18.85 24.83
C ILE A 92 10.82 -18.62 24.88
N VAL A 93 10.00 -19.63 24.58
CA VAL A 93 8.54 -19.53 24.68
C VAL A 93 8.09 -19.35 26.12
N GLU A 94 8.67 -20.11 27.05
CA GLU A 94 8.41 -19.94 28.47
C GLU A 94 8.78 -18.53 28.94
N VAL A 95 9.93 -18.01 28.51
CA VAL A 95 10.38 -16.63 28.83
C VAL A 95 9.41 -15.59 28.28
N LEU A 96 9.02 -15.67 27.01
CA LEU A 96 8.10 -14.70 26.39
C LEU A 96 6.70 -14.74 27.01
N ILE A 97 6.20 -15.94 27.37
CA ILE A 97 4.92 -16.09 28.07
C ILE A 97 5.01 -15.51 29.49
N SER A 98 6.07 -15.81 30.22
CA SER A 98 6.29 -15.28 31.59
C SER A 98 6.41 -13.75 31.59
N ALA A 99 7.00 -13.18 30.54
CA ALA A 99 7.13 -11.74 30.37
C ALA A 99 5.82 -11.04 29.90
N GLY A 100 4.76 -11.79 29.58
CA GLY A 100 3.53 -11.23 29.01
C GLY A 100 3.71 -10.67 27.60
N ILE A 101 4.69 -11.18 26.85
CA ILE A 101 4.96 -10.81 25.45
C ILE A 101 4.21 -11.73 24.49
N ALA A 102 4.15 -13.01 24.83
CA ALA A 102 3.46 -14.03 24.07
C ALA A 102 2.41 -14.75 24.94
N GLY A 103 1.49 -15.47 24.31
CA GLY A 103 0.53 -16.34 24.97
C GLY A 103 0.59 -17.77 24.41
N PRO A 104 0.19 -18.78 25.21
CA PRO A 104 0.02 -20.13 24.72
C PRO A 104 -1.08 -20.16 23.65
N ALA A 105 -0.90 -20.98 22.62
CA ALA A 105 -1.85 -21.15 21.54
C ALA A 105 -1.89 -22.61 21.07
N GLN A 106 -2.84 -22.92 20.18
CA GLN A 106 -2.89 -24.18 19.48
C GLN A 106 -3.17 -23.93 18.00
N VAL A 107 -2.56 -24.74 17.14
CA VAL A 107 -2.81 -24.72 15.69
C VAL A 107 -3.44 -26.04 15.30
N THR A 108 -4.58 -25.96 14.61
CA THR A 108 -5.28 -27.12 14.07
C THR A 108 -5.04 -27.17 12.57
N GLU A 109 -4.38 -28.22 12.10
CA GLU A 109 -4.11 -28.44 10.68
C GLU A 109 -5.00 -29.58 10.18
N ARG A 110 -5.57 -29.46 8.98
CA ARG A 110 -6.43 -30.52 8.40
C ARG A 110 -5.75 -31.89 8.32
N ARG A 111 -4.42 -31.92 8.23
CA ARG A 111 -3.60 -33.15 8.13
C ARG A 111 -3.35 -33.82 9.48
N PHE A 112 -3.51 -33.11 10.60
CA PHE A 112 -3.25 -33.63 11.94
C PHE A 112 -4.55 -33.60 12.76
N PRO A 113 -5.07 -34.76 13.20
CA PRO A 113 -6.32 -34.80 13.97
C PRO A 113 -6.18 -34.14 15.35
N SER A 114 -4.97 -34.07 15.89
CA SER A 114 -4.70 -33.47 17.20
C SER A 114 -4.17 -32.04 17.07
N PRO A 115 -4.71 -31.08 17.86
CA PRO A 115 -4.18 -29.72 17.89
C PRO A 115 -2.73 -29.71 18.39
N ARG A 116 -1.90 -28.89 17.75
CA ARG A 116 -0.47 -28.81 18.03
C ARG A 116 -0.20 -27.64 18.96
N LYS A 117 0.69 -27.83 19.95
CA LYS A 117 1.14 -26.74 20.82
C LYS A 117 1.78 -25.64 19.97
N ALA A 118 1.36 -24.41 20.25
CA ALA A 118 1.82 -23.22 19.55
C ALA A 118 2.03 -22.07 20.52
N VAL A 119 2.65 -21.00 20.03
CA VAL A 119 2.82 -19.75 20.75
C VAL A 119 2.32 -18.61 19.85
N ARG A 120 1.66 -17.63 20.46
CA ARG A 120 1.13 -16.45 19.78
C ARG A 120 1.73 -15.18 20.35
N LEU A 121 2.23 -14.30 19.49
CA LEU A 121 2.64 -12.96 19.89
C LEU A 121 1.41 -12.13 20.25
N LEU A 122 1.41 -11.47 21.42
CA LEU A 122 0.25 -10.71 21.87
C LEU A 122 0.13 -9.38 21.11
N PRO A 123 -1.10 -8.86 20.89
CA PRO A 123 -1.32 -7.65 20.09
C PRO A 123 -0.45 -6.44 20.47
N PRO A 124 -0.22 -6.11 21.76
CA PRO A 124 0.64 -4.99 22.15
C PRO A 124 2.10 -5.11 21.70
N TRP A 125 2.53 -6.32 21.35
CA TRP A 125 3.90 -6.65 20.95
C TRP A 125 4.02 -6.91 19.44
N THR A 126 2.95 -6.71 18.68
CA THR A 126 2.98 -6.78 17.21
C THR A 126 3.38 -5.44 16.60
N TRP A 127 4.03 -5.46 15.45
CA TRP A 127 4.45 -4.24 14.75
C TRP A 127 4.45 -4.44 13.24
N HIS A 128 4.76 -3.36 12.54
CA HIS A 128 4.76 -3.29 11.10
C HIS A 128 5.66 -2.16 10.57
N ILE A 129 5.86 -2.08 9.25
CA ILE A 129 6.79 -1.13 8.60
C ILE A 129 6.59 0.33 9.05
N ALA A 130 5.35 0.74 9.26
CA ALA A 130 5.00 2.11 9.66
C ALA A 130 4.90 2.31 11.19
N SER A 131 5.39 1.37 12.01
CA SER A 131 5.41 1.51 13.48
C SER A 131 6.52 2.47 13.90
N SER A 132 6.53 3.69 13.39
CA SER A 132 7.20 4.78 14.09
C SER A 132 6.33 5.15 15.29
N LEU A 133 6.70 4.62 16.46
CA LEU A 133 6.05 4.87 17.76
C LEU A 133 4.64 4.28 17.87
N SER A 134 4.51 3.08 18.43
CA SER A 134 3.27 2.69 19.11
C SER A 134 3.48 2.86 20.62
N PRO A 135 3.07 4.00 21.22
CA PRO A 135 3.00 4.13 22.67
C PRO A 135 1.70 3.47 23.15
N GLN A 136 1.58 2.16 22.99
CA GLN A 136 0.53 1.38 23.69
C GLN A 136 1.07 0.57 24.86
N ALA A 137 2.39 0.53 25.05
CA ALA A 137 2.97 0.04 26.29
C ALA A 137 3.01 1.17 27.34
N LYS A 138 1.83 1.61 27.80
CA LYS A 138 1.77 2.22 29.13
C LYS A 138 1.95 1.11 30.15
N LEU A 139 3.01 1.22 30.95
CA LEU A 139 3.14 0.55 32.23
C LEU A 139 1.81 0.62 32.98
N ALA A 140 1.15 -0.53 33.14
CA ALA A 140 0.05 -0.67 34.08
C ALA A 140 0.64 -0.46 35.48
N GLY A 141 0.38 0.70 36.08
CA GLY A 141 0.87 1.00 37.43
C GLY A 141 1.06 2.46 37.78
N MET A 142 0.21 3.39 37.33
CA MET A 142 -0.01 4.67 38.00
C MET A 142 -1.49 5.03 37.88
N GLY A 143 -2.12 5.32 39.02
CA GLY A 143 -3.57 5.37 39.18
C GLY A 143 -4.28 6.48 38.41
N VAL A 144 -5.54 6.14 38.07
CA VAL A 144 -6.77 6.95 38.07
C VAL A 144 -6.78 8.30 37.32
N ASP A 145 -7.73 8.37 36.38
CA ASP A 145 -8.29 9.52 35.62
C ASP A 145 -7.70 9.99 34.28
N ASP A 146 -6.55 9.48 33.83
CA ASP A 146 -5.98 9.91 32.52
C ASP A 146 -6.28 8.95 31.34
N ALA A 147 -6.99 7.85 31.59
CA ALA A 147 -7.26 6.82 30.59
C ALA A 147 -8.42 7.17 29.63
N GLN A 148 -9.34 8.07 30.03
CA GLN A 148 -10.45 8.51 29.18
C GLN A 148 -10.05 9.67 28.25
N ALA A 149 -9.13 10.53 28.67
CA ALA A 149 -8.69 11.71 27.91
C ALA A 149 -7.92 11.38 26.61
N LEU A 150 -7.39 10.15 26.47
CA LEU A 150 -6.58 9.73 25.32
C LEU A 150 -7.37 9.00 24.22
N SER A 151 -8.67 8.79 24.40
CA SER A 151 -9.52 8.04 23.46
C SER A 151 -9.66 8.74 22.10
N TRP A 152 -9.76 10.07 22.08
CA TRP A 152 -9.99 10.83 20.85
C TRP A 152 -8.74 10.98 19.97
N MET A 153 -7.54 10.80 20.54
CA MET A 153 -6.27 10.95 19.82
C MET A 153 -5.97 9.79 18.85
N SER A 154 -6.71 8.68 18.99
CA SER A 154 -6.60 7.50 18.13
C SER A 154 -7.05 7.75 16.68
N ILE A 155 -7.85 8.78 16.45
CA ILE A 155 -8.39 9.12 15.13
C ILE A 155 -8.62 10.63 15.03
N CYS A 156 -8.00 11.26 14.04
CA CYS A 156 -8.09 12.70 13.85
C CYS A 156 -9.53 13.10 13.47
N PRO A 157 -10.19 14.01 14.20
CA PRO A 157 -11.54 14.43 13.88
C PRO A 157 -11.68 15.04 12.48
N VAL A 158 -10.63 15.72 12.00
CA VAL A 158 -10.61 16.47 10.74
C VAL A 158 -10.59 15.55 9.52
N CYS A 159 -9.65 14.61 9.49
CA CYS A 159 -9.47 13.72 8.35
C CYS A 159 -10.06 12.32 8.53
N ARG A 160 -10.35 11.93 9.78
CA ARG A 160 -10.78 10.58 10.18
C ARG A 160 -9.83 9.45 9.78
N THR A 161 -8.59 9.80 9.41
CA THR A 161 -7.59 8.85 8.91
C THR A 161 -6.31 8.88 9.73
N GLY A 162 -5.79 10.08 10.03
CA GLY A 162 -4.53 10.22 10.76
C GLY A 162 -4.68 10.05 12.26
N ILE A 163 -3.59 9.72 12.92
CA ILE A 163 -3.48 9.65 14.39
C ILE A 163 -2.98 10.99 14.89
N LEU A 164 -3.37 11.37 16.11
CA LEU A 164 -2.96 12.61 16.74
C LEU A 164 -1.79 12.36 17.69
N ASN A 165 -0.66 13.00 17.42
CA ASN A 165 0.56 12.86 18.20
C ASN A 165 0.81 14.11 19.05
N ARG A 166 1.22 13.90 20.30
CA ARG A 166 1.69 14.98 21.18
C ARG A 166 3.10 15.38 20.76
N VAL A 167 3.29 16.65 20.43
CA VAL A 167 4.57 17.26 20.06
C VAL A 167 4.94 18.31 21.10
N VAL A 168 6.10 18.15 21.74
CA VAL A 168 6.62 19.07 22.77
C VAL A 168 7.70 19.96 22.13
N GLY A 169 7.77 21.24 22.53
CA GLY A 169 8.88 22.13 22.14
C GLY A 169 8.73 22.89 20.81
N LYS A 170 7.62 22.74 20.08
CA LYS A 170 7.32 23.57 18.89
C LYS A 170 6.44 24.76 19.29
N GLN A 171 6.95 25.99 19.14
CA GLN A 171 6.16 27.21 19.28
C GLN A 171 5.47 27.53 17.94
N LEU A 172 4.15 27.73 17.97
CA LEU A 172 3.39 28.20 16.83
C LEU A 172 3.33 29.74 16.85
N PHE A 173 3.58 30.36 15.70
CA PHE A 173 3.57 31.82 15.58
C PHE A 173 2.17 32.37 15.85
N GLY A 174 2.04 33.33 16.79
CA GLY A 174 0.75 33.94 17.15
C GLY A 174 -0.08 33.21 18.21
N ILE A 175 0.43 32.15 18.85
CA ILE A 175 -0.26 31.39 19.90
C ILE A 175 0.48 31.54 21.24
N PRO A 176 -0.21 31.71 22.39
CA PRO A 176 0.42 31.74 23.72
C PRO A 176 1.29 30.49 23.97
N ARG A 177 2.31 30.59 24.83
CA ARG A 177 3.17 29.44 25.17
C ARG A 177 2.31 28.29 25.75
N THR A 178 2.22 27.20 25.00
CA THR A 178 1.62 25.93 25.44
C THR A 178 2.71 24.89 25.57
N ASP A 179 2.67 24.06 26.62
CA ASP A 179 3.70 23.04 26.89
C ASP A 179 3.81 21.97 25.78
N PHE A 180 2.72 21.77 25.03
CA PHE A 180 2.69 20.85 23.90
C PHE A 180 1.59 21.23 22.90
N ILE A 181 1.74 20.74 21.68
CA ILE A 181 0.70 20.76 20.65
C ILE A 181 0.35 19.32 20.27
N ILE A 182 -0.85 19.11 19.74
CA ILE A 182 -1.27 17.83 19.18
C ILE A 182 -1.35 17.99 17.67
N GLU A 183 -0.64 17.15 16.92
CA GLU A 183 -0.53 17.24 15.47
C GLU A 183 -1.00 15.95 14.79
N CYS A 184 -1.82 16.08 13.75
CA CYS A 184 -2.28 14.95 12.95
C CYS A 184 -1.21 14.51 11.95
N THR A 185 -0.92 13.22 11.94
CA THR A 185 0.04 12.60 11.01
C THR A 185 -0.41 12.60 9.54
N HIS A 186 -1.71 12.77 9.27
CA HIS A 186 -2.25 12.71 7.90
C HIS A 186 -2.60 14.08 7.33
N CYS A 187 -3.40 14.88 8.05
CA CYS A 187 -3.89 16.16 7.53
C CYS A 187 -3.11 17.41 8.00
N GLY A 188 -2.15 17.22 8.91
CA GLY A 188 -1.45 18.32 9.58
C GLY A 188 -2.37 19.20 10.42
N ALA A 189 -3.54 18.70 10.82
CA ALA A 189 -4.38 19.40 11.79
C ALA A 189 -3.63 19.57 13.11
N LYS A 190 -3.58 20.79 13.64
CA LYS A 190 -2.93 21.12 14.90
C LYS A 190 -3.94 21.54 15.93
N PHE A 191 -3.84 20.97 17.12
CA PHE A 191 -4.67 21.28 18.27
C PHE A 191 -3.78 21.76 19.40
N ILE A 192 -4.25 22.76 20.14
CA ILE A 192 -3.56 23.27 21.32
C ILE A 192 -4.42 23.07 22.56
N PRO A 193 -3.83 22.80 23.73
CA PRO A 193 -4.57 22.72 24.99
C PRO A 193 -5.06 24.11 25.41
N VAL A 194 -6.32 24.19 25.85
CA VAL A 194 -6.95 25.37 26.44
C VAL A 194 -7.73 24.90 27.68
N GLY A 195 -7.06 24.89 28.84
CA GLY A 195 -7.60 24.27 30.05
C GLY A 195 -7.78 22.75 29.87
N PRO A 196 -8.96 22.17 30.20
CA PRO A 196 -9.25 20.75 29.98
C PRO A 196 -9.66 20.42 28.53
N ALA A 197 -9.73 21.42 27.65
CA ALA A 197 -10.23 21.28 26.29
C ALA A 197 -9.14 21.53 25.25
N PHE A 198 -9.47 21.30 23.98
CA PHE A 198 -8.54 21.41 22.85
C PHE A 198 -9.11 22.31 21.75
N ARG A 199 -8.28 23.23 21.24
CA ARG A 199 -8.63 24.14 20.15
C ARG A 199 -7.92 23.75 18.86
N LEU A 200 -8.67 23.61 17.77
CA LEU A 200 -8.13 23.38 16.42
C LEU A 200 -7.63 24.71 15.83
N VAL A 201 -6.33 24.82 15.55
CA VAL A 201 -5.70 26.10 15.15
C VAL A 201 -5.19 26.13 13.72
N SER A 202 -4.95 24.97 13.10
CA SER A 202 -4.55 24.91 11.70
C SER A 202 -4.88 23.57 11.09
N ILE A 203 -5.02 23.52 9.76
CA ILE A 203 -5.12 22.30 8.96
C ILE A 203 -4.24 22.50 7.73
N SER A 204 -3.24 21.64 7.52
CA SER A 204 -2.23 21.86 6.48
C SER A 204 -2.68 21.39 5.10
N THR A 205 -3.23 20.17 5.00
CA THR A 205 -3.43 19.52 3.69
C THR A 205 -4.90 19.44 3.24
N ILE A 206 -5.86 19.59 4.15
CA ILE A 206 -7.29 19.54 3.84
C ILE A 206 -7.88 20.96 3.76
N ARG A 207 -8.40 21.32 2.58
CA ARG A 207 -9.11 22.59 2.31
C ARG A 207 -10.63 22.41 2.25
N ASP A 208 -11.19 21.57 3.12
CA ASP A 208 -12.62 21.34 3.17
C ASP A 208 -13.33 22.55 3.83
N PRO A 209 -14.29 23.21 3.15
CA PRO A 209 -15.03 24.33 3.70
C PRO A 209 -15.82 24.00 4.98
N LEU A 210 -16.13 22.72 5.25
CA LEU A 210 -16.81 22.30 6.48
C LEU A 210 -15.98 22.55 7.75
N TRP A 211 -14.65 22.45 7.66
CA TRP A 211 -13.78 22.61 8.84
C TRP A 211 -13.47 24.08 9.17
N LYS A 212 -13.72 25.01 8.24
CA LYS A 212 -13.62 26.45 8.52
C LYS A 212 -14.49 26.88 9.70
N LYS A 213 -15.65 26.24 9.90
CA LYS A 213 -16.56 26.56 11.03
C LYS A 213 -16.11 26.01 12.38
N HIS A 214 -15.12 25.10 12.39
CA HIS A 214 -14.53 24.49 13.60
C HIS A 214 -13.10 24.98 13.87
N LEU A 215 -12.49 25.70 12.92
CA LEU A 215 -11.21 26.38 13.14
C LEU A 215 -11.39 27.42 14.26
N ASP A 216 -10.40 27.50 15.14
CA ASP A 216 -10.36 28.32 16.36
C ASP A 216 -11.44 28.03 17.41
N LYS A 217 -12.25 26.98 17.21
CA LYS A 217 -13.19 26.50 18.24
C LYS A 217 -12.51 25.53 19.18
N THR A 218 -12.90 25.64 20.45
CA THR A 218 -12.42 24.80 21.55
C THR A 218 -13.49 23.80 21.91
N TYR A 219 -13.13 22.52 21.94
CA TYR A 219 -14.03 21.43 22.34
C TYR A 219 -13.33 20.52 23.35
N THR A 220 -14.12 19.86 24.18
CA THR A 220 -13.67 18.81 25.09
C THR A 220 -13.17 17.57 24.33
N PRO A 221 -12.36 16.70 24.95
CA PRO A 221 -11.95 15.41 24.38
C PRO A 221 -13.13 14.58 23.86
N GLU A 222 -14.23 14.55 24.60
CA GLU A 222 -15.43 13.76 24.31
C GLU A 222 -16.15 14.30 23.06
N GLU A 223 -16.25 15.62 22.95
CA GLU A 223 -16.81 16.29 21.77
C GLU A 223 -15.96 16.06 20.52
N TRP A 224 -14.62 16.13 20.66
CA TRP A 224 -13.72 15.79 19.56
C TRP A 224 -13.83 14.32 19.14
N ALA A 225 -13.93 13.40 20.09
CA ALA A 225 -14.15 11.99 19.82
C ALA A 225 -15.48 11.76 19.08
N THR A 226 -16.51 12.51 19.45
CA THR A 226 -17.85 12.45 18.88
C THR A 226 -17.87 13.00 17.45
N LEU A 227 -17.17 14.12 17.19
CA LEU A 227 -16.93 14.66 15.85
C LEU A 227 -16.15 13.67 14.97
N ALA A 228 -15.15 12.99 15.53
CA ALA A 228 -14.33 12.01 14.82
C ALA A 228 -15.13 10.76 14.41
N ARG A 229 -16.07 10.32 15.26
CA ARG A 229 -17.01 9.22 14.97
C ARG A 229 -18.12 9.60 13.99
N GLY A 230 -18.24 10.88 13.61
CA GLY A 230 -19.22 11.36 12.64
C GLY A 230 -20.62 11.59 13.21
N THR A 231 -20.80 11.48 14.52
CA THR A 231 -22.01 11.88 15.22
C THR A 231 -21.88 13.37 15.54
N SER A 232 -22.63 14.24 14.87
CA SER A 232 -22.74 15.64 15.33
C SER A 232 -23.59 15.66 16.61
N PRO A 233 -23.32 16.52 17.60
CA PRO A 233 -24.22 16.72 18.73
C PRO A 233 -25.53 17.30 18.19
N GLY A 234 -26.61 16.50 18.19
CA GLY A 234 -27.97 16.98 17.92
C GLY A 234 -28.48 16.98 16.47
N GLY A 235 -28.10 16.02 15.61
CA GLY A 235 -28.71 15.93 14.27
C GLY A 235 -28.55 14.57 13.60
N ASN A 236 -29.64 14.11 12.96
CA ASN A 236 -29.85 12.84 12.27
C ASN A 236 -28.60 12.15 11.67
N PRO A 237 -28.54 10.81 11.65
CA PRO A 237 -27.44 10.05 11.06
C PRO A 237 -27.21 10.52 9.62
N LEU A 238 -26.06 11.16 9.41
CA LEU A 238 -25.65 11.67 8.11
C LEU A 238 -25.52 10.49 7.15
N ARG A 239 -26.45 10.42 6.20
CA ARG A 239 -26.29 9.63 4.98
C ARG A 239 -24.91 9.95 4.41
N ARG A 240 -24.11 8.90 4.17
CA ARG A 240 -22.92 8.97 3.32
C ARG A 240 -23.25 9.87 2.13
N PRO A 241 -22.48 10.94 1.85
CA PRO A 241 -22.36 11.40 0.49
C PRO A 241 -21.94 10.16 -0.30
N ALA A 242 -22.77 9.74 -1.25
CA ALA A 242 -22.40 8.71 -2.21
C ALA A 242 -20.96 9.01 -2.65
N GLU A 243 -20.12 7.97 -2.65
CA GLU A 243 -18.79 8.02 -3.22
C GLU A 243 -18.88 8.87 -4.49
N LYS A 244 -18.28 10.07 -4.44
CA LYS A 244 -18.02 10.79 -5.67
C LYS A 244 -17.18 9.83 -6.47
N LYS A 245 -17.78 9.21 -7.50
CA LYS A 245 -17.07 8.70 -8.66
C LYS A 245 -15.96 9.72 -8.90
N VAL A 246 -14.71 9.31 -8.68
CA VAL A 246 -13.56 10.07 -9.15
C VAL A 246 -13.55 9.86 -10.66
N SER A 247 -14.54 10.44 -11.30
CA SER A 247 -14.52 10.88 -12.67
C SER A 247 -14.28 12.38 -12.57
N THR A 248 -13.04 12.76 -12.29
CA THR A 248 -12.58 14.01 -12.87
C THR A 248 -12.66 13.77 -14.37
N PRO A 249 -13.39 14.61 -15.13
CA PRO A 249 -13.53 14.41 -16.56
C PRO A 249 -12.12 14.38 -17.13
N ALA A 250 -11.79 13.33 -17.89
CA ALA A 250 -10.78 13.48 -18.93
C ALA A 250 -11.09 14.81 -19.61
N GLU A 251 -10.15 15.75 -19.56
CA GLU A 251 -10.30 17.02 -20.26
C GLU A 251 -10.77 16.67 -21.66
N LYS A 252 -11.99 17.12 -21.99
CA LYS A 252 -12.62 16.81 -23.27
C LYS A 252 -11.73 17.43 -24.32
N PHE A 253 -10.93 16.59 -24.98
CA PHE A 253 -10.30 16.95 -26.23
C PHE A 253 -11.41 17.29 -27.21
N SER A 254 -11.35 18.50 -27.76
CA SER A 254 -12.17 18.94 -28.88
C SER A 254 -11.70 18.25 -30.17
N SER A 255 -11.66 16.93 -30.18
CA SER A 255 -11.67 16.16 -31.42
C SER A 255 -13.14 16.02 -31.78
N GLY A 256 -13.55 16.61 -32.91
CA GLY A 256 -14.93 16.50 -33.40
C GLY A 256 -15.44 15.06 -33.26
N SER A 257 -16.67 14.91 -32.76
CA SER A 257 -17.30 13.61 -32.50
C SER A 257 -16.96 12.62 -33.60
N LEU A 258 -16.17 11.58 -33.29
CA LEU A 258 -15.77 10.58 -34.28
C LEU A 258 -17.02 9.94 -34.86
N THR A 259 -17.09 9.84 -36.20
CA THR A 259 -18.26 9.27 -36.86
C THR A 259 -18.12 7.75 -36.87
N ARG A 260 -19.13 7.05 -36.34
CA ARG A 260 -19.23 5.59 -36.42
C ARG A 260 -20.13 5.19 -37.57
N THR A 261 -19.73 4.15 -38.29
CA THR A 261 -20.54 3.49 -39.31
C THR A 261 -21.49 2.47 -38.68
N LYS A 262 -22.41 1.90 -39.47
CA LYS A 262 -23.39 0.90 -39.00
C LYS A 262 -22.74 -0.41 -38.52
N ASP A 263 -21.60 -0.78 -39.09
CA ASP A 263 -20.77 -1.92 -38.70
C ASP A 263 -19.86 -1.63 -37.50
N GLY A 264 -19.95 -0.43 -36.91
CA GLY A 264 -19.16 -0.03 -35.75
C GLY A 264 -17.75 0.47 -36.08
N SER A 265 -17.35 0.49 -37.36
CA SER A 265 -16.09 1.08 -37.80
C SER A 265 -16.05 2.59 -37.53
N LEU A 266 -14.85 3.10 -37.33
CA LEU A 266 -14.56 4.48 -36.97
C LEU A 266 -13.99 5.22 -38.18
N ILE A 267 -14.61 6.33 -38.55
CA ILE A 267 -14.13 7.19 -39.63
C ILE A 267 -13.24 8.27 -39.03
N VAL A 268 -11.96 8.26 -39.41
CA VAL A 268 -10.95 9.19 -38.88
C VAL A 268 -10.26 9.93 -40.02
N PRO A 269 -10.41 11.26 -40.14
CA PRO A 269 -9.62 12.05 -41.07
C PRO A 269 -8.17 12.17 -40.55
N ALA A 270 -7.21 11.69 -41.33
CA ALA A 270 -5.79 11.68 -40.97
C ALA A 270 -4.92 11.84 -42.23
N GLY A 271 -3.93 12.74 -42.19
CA GLY A 271 -3.00 12.96 -43.31
C GLY A 271 -3.66 13.33 -44.65
N GLY A 272 -4.79 14.06 -44.62
CA GLY A 272 -5.55 14.43 -45.82
C GLY A 272 -6.39 13.29 -46.43
N LYS A 273 -6.45 12.12 -45.78
CA LYS A 273 -7.27 10.98 -46.18
C LYS A 273 -8.35 10.72 -45.13
N THR A 274 -9.44 10.08 -45.55
CA THR A 274 -10.44 9.51 -44.65
C THR A 274 -10.13 8.04 -44.45
N LEU A 275 -9.76 7.65 -43.22
CA LEU A 275 -9.40 6.28 -42.87
C LEU A 275 -10.56 5.61 -42.13
N TYR A 276 -10.72 4.30 -42.36
CA TYR A 276 -11.73 3.47 -41.72
C TYR A 276 -11.04 2.48 -40.80
N TYR A 277 -11.21 2.65 -39.49
CA TYR A 277 -10.68 1.72 -38.50
C TYR A 277 -11.75 0.73 -38.07
N ARG A 278 -11.41 -0.56 -38.08
CA ARG A 278 -12.33 -1.63 -37.67
C ARG A 278 -12.25 -1.85 -36.15
N PRO A 279 -13.39 -2.09 -35.46
CA PRO A 279 -13.36 -2.39 -34.04
C PRO A 279 -12.72 -3.76 -33.79
N VAL A 280 -11.90 -3.86 -32.75
CA VAL A 280 -11.33 -5.12 -32.29
C VAL A 280 -12.15 -5.65 -31.12
N THR A 281 -12.71 -6.85 -31.25
CA THR A 281 -13.45 -7.51 -30.16
C THR A 281 -12.46 -8.03 -29.11
N LEU A 282 -12.75 -7.76 -27.83
CA LEU A 282 -11.90 -8.18 -26.71
C LEU A 282 -12.61 -9.22 -25.83
N THR A 283 -11.90 -10.30 -25.50
CA THR A 283 -12.28 -11.25 -24.45
C THR A 283 -11.55 -10.88 -23.16
N PHE A 284 -12.31 -10.64 -22.08
CA PHE A 284 -11.76 -10.34 -20.75
C PHE A 284 -11.67 -11.60 -19.88
N PHE A 285 -10.58 -11.74 -19.15
CA PHE A 285 -10.30 -12.89 -18.29
C PHE A 285 -10.16 -12.49 -16.82
N GLY A 286 -10.84 -13.22 -15.95
CA GLY A 286 -10.76 -13.05 -14.50
C GLY A 286 -11.36 -11.73 -13.99
N SER A 287 -11.16 -11.49 -12.70
CA SER A 287 -11.56 -10.25 -12.04
C SER A 287 -10.55 -9.13 -12.28
N ILE A 288 -11.04 -7.90 -12.18
CA ILE A 288 -10.19 -6.71 -12.09
C ILE A 288 -9.39 -6.80 -10.78
N LYS A 289 -8.09 -6.49 -10.84
CA LYS A 289 -7.14 -6.57 -9.73
C LYS A 289 -6.60 -5.19 -9.42
N GLU A 290 -6.43 -4.91 -8.14
CA GLU A 290 -5.75 -3.71 -7.63
C GLU A 290 -4.43 -4.11 -6.96
N GLY A 291 -3.52 -3.14 -6.82
CA GLY A 291 -2.26 -3.36 -6.10
C GLY A 291 -1.36 -4.41 -6.75
N ILE A 292 -1.28 -4.46 -8.09
CA ILE A 292 -0.43 -5.44 -8.79
C ILE A 292 1.05 -5.32 -8.37
N PHE A 293 1.52 -4.10 -8.08
CA PHE A 293 2.87 -3.84 -7.58
C PHE A 293 3.22 -4.58 -6.28
N THR A 294 2.23 -5.04 -5.49
CA THR A 294 2.49 -5.79 -4.25
C THR A 294 3.21 -7.13 -4.48
N ARG A 295 3.28 -7.57 -5.73
CA ARG A 295 3.94 -8.81 -6.16
C ARG A 295 5.35 -8.60 -6.71
N VAL A 296 5.89 -7.38 -6.68
CA VAL A 296 7.29 -7.12 -7.06
C VAL A 296 8.22 -7.95 -6.18
N GLN A 297 9.13 -8.68 -6.82
CA GLN A 297 10.05 -9.60 -6.13
C GLN A 297 11.43 -9.00 -5.83
N LYS A 298 11.78 -7.88 -6.45
CA LYS A 298 12.99 -7.12 -6.13
C LYS A 298 12.94 -6.60 -4.69
N THR A 299 14.09 -6.45 -4.05
CA THR A 299 14.20 -5.80 -2.74
C THR A 299 14.03 -4.29 -2.86
N VAL A 300 13.78 -3.60 -1.74
CA VAL A 300 13.72 -2.13 -1.71
C VAL A 300 15.07 -1.55 -2.13
N ASP A 301 16.18 -2.13 -1.67
CA ASP A 301 17.54 -1.70 -2.04
C ASP A 301 17.82 -1.85 -3.54
N GLU A 302 17.44 -2.99 -4.13
CA GLU A 302 17.57 -3.23 -5.57
C GLU A 302 16.76 -2.23 -6.41
N ILE A 303 15.57 -1.83 -5.94
CA ILE A 303 14.79 -0.78 -6.61
C ILE A 303 15.52 0.56 -6.48
N LEU A 304 16.00 0.90 -5.28
CA LEU A 304 16.67 2.19 -5.03
C LEU A 304 18.00 2.34 -5.76
N ALA A 305 18.62 1.25 -6.19
CA ALA A 305 19.78 1.31 -7.06
C ALA A 305 19.49 2.00 -8.41
N GLY A 306 18.24 2.00 -8.88
CA GLY A 306 17.80 2.70 -10.08
C GLY A 306 17.93 4.23 -9.97
N SER A 307 18.32 4.87 -11.07
CA SER A 307 18.52 6.33 -11.11
C SER A 307 17.22 7.10 -10.92
N GLU A 308 16.10 6.53 -11.37
CA GLU A 308 14.77 7.10 -11.24
C GLU A 308 14.32 7.24 -9.77
N TYR A 309 14.89 6.44 -8.85
CA TYR A 309 14.57 6.48 -7.42
C TYR A 309 15.59 7.25 -6.58
N ALA A 310 16.52 7.99 -7.20
CA ALA A 310 17.56 8.72 -6.47
C ALA A 310 17.00 9.64 -5.36
N HIS A 311 15.87 10.29 -5.64
CA HIS A 311 15.16 11.17 -4.71
C HIS A 311 14.55 10.45 -3.48
N LEU A 312 14.40 9.13 -3.52
CA LEU A 312 13.85 8.34 -2.42
C LEU A 312 14.91 7.76 -1.48
N LYS A 313 16.18 7.74 -1.89
CA LYS A 313 17.28 7.15 -1.10
C LYS A 313 17.36 7.75 0.31
N ASP A 314 17.41 9.08 0.42
CA ASP A 314 17.56 9.73 1.72
C ASP A 314 16.32 9.56 2.61
N PRO A 315 15.07 9.83 2.13
CA PRO A 315 13.87 9.58 2.92
C PRO A 315 13.75 8.14 3.42
N ILE A 316 14.12 7.16 2.60
CA ILE A 316 14.07 5.75 2.95
C ILE A 316 15.18 5.40 3.94
N ASN A 317 16.40 5.86 3.74
CA ASN A 317 17.48 5.59 4.68
C ASN A 317 17.18 6.15 6.07
N VAL A 318 16.54 7.32 6.15
CA VAL A 318 16.14 7.92 7.42
C VAL A 318 15.01 7.15 8.11
N LYS A 319 13.94 6.81 7.39
CA LYS A 319 12.71 6.24 8.00
C LYS A 319 12.63 4.72 7.97
N TYR A 320 13.25 4.11 6.96
CA TYR A 320 13.00 2.73 6.54
C TYR A 320 14.28 1.94 6.22
N SER A 321 15.47 2.39 6.66
CA SER A 321 16.76 1.71 6.38
C SER A 321 16.77 0.23 6.74
N ARG A 322 15.99 -0.17 7.75
CA ARG A 322 15.86 -1.57 8.18
C ARG A 322 15.13 -2.46 7.17
N TYR A 323 14.33 -1.86 6.31
CA TYR A 323 13.47 -2.56 5.36
C TYR A 323 14.09 -2.66 3.96
N LEU A 324 15.33 -2.19 3.78
CA LEU A 324 16.03 -2.20 2.49
C LEU A 324 16.12 -3.60 1.88
N SER A 325 16.34 -4.63 2.69
CA SER A 325 16.42 -6.03 2.25
C SER A 325 15.07 -6.72 2.02
N LEU A 326 13.94 -6.06 2.36
CA LEU A 326 12.61 -6.64 2.13
C LEU A 326 12.22 -6.55 0.67
N LYS A 327 11.36 -7.48 0.22
CA LYS A 327 10.73 -7.37 -1.10
C LYS A 327 9.93 -6.08 -1.18
N ALA A 328 10.20 -5.28 -2.20
CA ALA A 328 9.51 -4.04 -2.45
C ALA A 328 7.99 -4.23 -2.56
N GLY A 329 7.53 -5.31 -3.17
CA GLY A 329 6.09 -5.59 -3.24
C GLY A 329 5.43 -5.70 -1.86
N LEU A 330 6.06 -6.40 -0.91
CA LEU A 330 5.55 -6.50 0.47
C LEU A 330 5.65 -5.17 1.20
N PHE A 331 6.76 -4.46 1.01
CA PHE A 331 6.97 -3.14 1.60
C PHE A 331 5.89 -2.15 1.16
N LEU A 332 5.68 -2.00 -0.15
CA LEU A 332 4.69 -1.10 -0.72
C LEU A 332 3.26 -1.53 -0.38
N GLY A 333 2.98 -2.84 -0.36
CA GLY A 333 1.68 -3.37 0.04
C GLY A 333 1.31 -2.97 1.48
N GLN A 334 2.25 -3.11 2.42
CA GLN A 334 2.05 -2.71 3.81
C GLN A 334 1.86 -1.19 3.98
N LEU A 335 2.55 -0.38 3.18
CA LEU A 335 2.33 1.07 3.16
C LEU A 335 0.92 1.40 2.64
N LYS A 336 0.49 0.76 1.55
CA LYS A 336 -0.86 0.95 0.97
C LYS A 336 -1.98 0.52 1.91
N GLU A 337 -1.86 -0.64 2.55
CA GLU A 337 -2.85 -1.14 3.53
C GLU A 337 -3.08 -0.16 4.69
N ARG A 338 -2.10 0.69 5.00
CA ARG A 338 -2.18 1.73 6.02
C ARG A 338 -2.48 3.12 5.50
N HIS A 339 -2.75 3.24 4.20
CA HIS A 339 -2.96 4.52 3.55
C HIS A 339 -1.77 5.48 3.71
N ASP A 340 -0.54 4.97 3.86
CA ASP A 340 0.68 5.78 3.81
C ASP A 340 0.98 6.13 2.35
N ILE A 341 0.66 7.37 1.94
CA ILE A 341 0.79 7.82 0.55
C ILE A 341 2.20 7.70 -0.03
N PHE A 342 3.24 7.55 0.82
CA PHE A 342 4.63 7.43 0.39
C PHE A 342 4.87 6.25 -0.57
N TYR A 343 4.05 5.18 -0.53
CA TYR A 343 4.20 4.08 -1.50
C TYR A 343 4.03 4.55 -2.95
N ARG A 344 3.26 5.63 -3.18
CA ARG A 344 3.02 6.15 -4.53
C ARG A 344 4.26 6.75 -5.16
N GLU A 345 5.21 7.21 -4.36
CA GLU A 345 6.48 7.74 -4.88
C GLU A 345 7.32 6.65 -5.57
N PHE A 346 7.06 5.37 -5.30
CA PHE A 346 7.70 4.24 -5.98
C PHE A 346 7.00 3.83 -7.28
N LEU A 347 5.81 4.38 -7.55
CA LEU A 347 4.96 3.96 -8.65
C LEU A 347 4.93 5.04 -9.72
N ASN A 348 4.73 4.62 -10.97
CA ASN A 348 4.35 5.59 -11.98
C ASN A 348 2.92 6.10 -11.73
N PRO A 349 2.46 7.19 -12.39
CA PRO A 349 1.16 7.81 -12.12
C PRO A 349 -0.05 6.88 -12.24
N TYR A 350 0.07 5.77 -12.97
CA TYR A 350 -0.99 4.79 -13.18
C TYR A 350 -0.72 3.46 -12.48
N GLY A 351 0.36 3.34 -11.71
CA GLY A 351 0.82 2.08 -11.12
C GLY A 351 -0.08 1.50 -10.02
N ASP A 352 -0.98 2.32 -9.46
CA ASP A 352 -1.96 1.91 -8.44
C ASP A 352 -3.41 1.82 -8.96
N GLU A 353 -3.57 1.75 -10.28
CA GLU A 353 -4.89 1.61 -10.89
C GLU A 353 -5.47 0.20 -10.74
N LYS A 354 -6.72 0.06 -11.19
CA LYS A 354 -7.41 -1.21 -11.31
C LYS A 354 -7.16 -1.81 -12.68
N PHE A 355 -6.56 -2.99 -12.72
CA PHE A 355 -6.11 -3.63 -13.96
C PHE A 355 -6.87 -4.91 -14.27
N GLY A 356 -7.03 -5.21 -15.55
CA GLY A 356 -7.65 -6.43 -16.04
C GLY A 356 -6.69 -7.30 -16.83
N SER A 357 -7.19 -8.43 -17.31
CA SER A 357 -6.53 -9.21 -18.34
C SER A 357 -7.49 -9.38 -19.51
N PHE A 358 -7.02 -9.11 -20.72
CA PHE A 358 -7.84 -9.25 -21.93
C PHE A 358 -6.97 -9.67 -23.12
N ARG A 359 -7.64 -10.20 -24.15
CA ARG A 359 -7.04 -10.51 -25.44
C ARG A 359 -8.01 -10.14 -26.56
N ALA A 360 -7.47 -9.82 -27.73
CA ALA A 360 -8.26 -9.72 -28.95
C ALA A 360 -8.77 -11.09 -29.41
N GLU A 361 -10.01 -11.12 -29.88
CA GLU A 361 -10.56 -12.27 -30.60
C GLU A 361 -9.88 -12.42 -31.97
N GLU A 362 -9.88 -13.64 -32.50
CA GLU A 362 -9.27 -13.94 -33.78
C GLU A 362 -9.93 -13.17 -34.92
N SER A 363 -9.12 -12.44 -35.69
CA SER A 363 -9.52 -11.73 -36.90
C SER A 363 -8.46 -11.91 -37.99
N PRO A 364 -8.82 -11.82 -39.29
CA PRO A 364 -7.85 -11.91 -40.39
C PRO A 364 -6.83 -10.77 -40.40
N ASP A 365 -7.15 -9.64 -39.77
CA ASP A 365 -6.29 -8.46 -39.73
C ASP A 365 -5.38 -8.45 -38.49
N LEU A 366 -5.71 -9.17 -37.42
CA LEU A 366 -4.99 -9.15 -36.14
C LEU A 366 -3.51 -9.54 -36.27
N GLY A 367 -3.17 -10.38 -37.24
CA GLY A 367 -1.80 -10.81 -37.56
C GLY A 367 -1.02 -9.83 -38.44
N ARG A 368 -1.60 -8.69 -38.81
CA ARG A 368 -1.03 -7.73 -39.77
C ARG A 368 -0.53 -6.46 -39.07
N PRO A 369 0.41 -5.74 -39.69
CA PRO A 369 0.87 -4.46 -39.17
C PRO A 369 -0.08 -3.32 -39.56
N GLY A 370 0.00 -2.20 -38.83
CA GLY A 370 -0.87 -1.05 -39.08
C GLY A 370 -0.89 -0.06 -37.92
N VAL A 371 -1.95 0.74 -37.85
CA VAL A 371 -2.16 1.73 -36.79
C VAL A 371 -3.30 1.26 -35.89
N LEU A 372 -3.02 1.24 -34.59
CA LEU A 372 -4.00 0.87 -33.56
C LEU A 372 -4.41 2.12 -32.78
N LEU A 373 -5.71 2.36 -32.68
CA LEU A 373 -6.28 3.40 -31.85
C LEU A 373 -6.88 2.82 -30.59
N VAL A 374 -6.64 3.50 -29.48
CA VAL A 374 -7.41 3.35 -28.24
C VAL A 374 -8.43 4.46 -28.22
N VAL A 375 -9.71 4.10 -28.22
CA VAL A 375 -10.82 5.06 -28.21
C VAL A 375 -11.56 4.92 -26.90
N VAL A 376 -11.89 6.04 -26.26
CA VAL A 376 -12.64 6.10 -25.00
C VAL A 376 -13.71 7.17 -25.16
N ASN A 377 -14.96 6.85 -24.87
CA ASN A 377 -16.07 7.82 -24.95
C ASN A 377 -16.14 8.54 -26.31
N ASN A 378 -15.90 7.79 -27.38
CA ASN A 378 -15.88 8.28 -28.76
C ASN A 378 -14.81 9.35 -29.07
N GLY A 379 -13.78 9.46 -28.22
CA GLY A 379 -12.57 10.26 -28.47
C GLY A 379 -11.32 9.38 -28.59
N ILE A 380 -10.36 9.80 -29.42
CA ILE A 380 -9.08 9.10 -29.57
C ILE A 380 -8.25 9.38 -28.32
N TYR A 381 -7.94 8.32 -27.58
CA TYR A 381 -7.21 8.38 -26.30
C TYR A 381 -5.72 8.08 -26.46
N HIS A 382 -5.37 7.23 -27.43
CA HIS A 382 -3.99 6.90 -27.78
C HIS A 382 -3.94 6.31 -29.20
N ALA A 383 -2.81 6.47 -29.88
CA ALA A 383 -2.54 5.87 -31.19
C ALA A 383 -1.13 5.29 -31.19
N VAL A 384 -0.96 4.09 -31.73
CA VAL A 384 0.33 3.40 -31.78
C VAL A 384 0.55 2.73 -33.14
N SER A 385 1.81 2.74 -33.58
CA SER A 385 2.25 2.03 -34.79
C SER A 385 2.55 0.58 -34.43
N CYS A 386 1.81 -0.35 -35.01
CA CYS A 386 2.07 -1.78 -34.87
C CYS A 386 2.99 -2.21 -36.01
N GLN A 387 4.26 -2.47 -35.69
CA GLN A 387 5.27 -2.87 -36.67
C GLN A 387 5.11 -4.32 -37.15
N ASN A 388 4.77 -5.22 -36.22
CA ASN A 388 4.61 -6.65 -36.49
C ASN A 388 3.13 -7.02 -36.67
N SER A 389 2.40 -7.08 -35.55
CA SER A 389 0.99 -7.48 -35.53
C SER A 389 0.21 -6.69 -34.48
N PHE A 390 -1.08 -6.46 -34.73
CA PHE A 390 -1.99 -5.94 -33.69
C PHE A 390 -2.09 -6.90 -32.51
N ARG A 391 -2.00 -8.21 -32.77
CA ARG A 391 -2.00 -9.27 -31.75
C ARG A 391 -0.95 -9.01 -30.67
N GLU A 392 0.30 -8.79 -31.06
CA GLU A 392 1.40 -8.58 -30.11
C GLU A 392 1.15 -7.33 -29.24
N VAL A 393 0.74 -6.23 -29.86
CA VAL A 393 0.49 -4.97 -29.13
C VAL A 393 -0.72 -5.08 -28.20
N ILE A 394 -1.81 -5.72 -28.64
CA ILE A 394 -3.01 -5.85 -27.80
C ILE A 394 -2.81 -6.90 -26.71
N ASN A 395 -2.34 -8.10 -27.06
CA ASN A 395 -2.31 -9.24 -26.13
C ASN A 395 -1.08 -9.22 -25.24
N ASP A 396 0.09 -9.01 -25.83
CA ASP A 396 1.37 -9.17 -25.12
C ASP A 396 1.81 -7.87 -24.45
N TYR A 397 1.46 -6.73 -25.03
CA TYR A 397 1.73 -5.42 -24.47
C TYR A 397 0.55 -4.91 -23.62
N PHE A 398 -0.60 -4.55 -24.15
CA PHE A 398 -1.66 -3.96 -23.31
C PHE A 398 -2.47 -4.97 -22.49
N GLY A 399 -2.57 -6.23 -22.92
CA GLY A 399 -3.52 -7.21 -22.42
C GLY A 399 -3.26 -7.70 -21.00
N ARG A 400 -2.05 -7.51 -20.48
CA ARG A 400 -1.68 -7.90 -19.11
C ARG A 400 -0.67 -6.94 -18.50
N ILE A 401 -0.87 -6.61 -17.23
CA ILE A 401 0.09 -5.86 -16.41
C ILE A 401 0.84 -6.83 -15.50
N ILE A 402 2.17 -6.70 -15.47
CA ILE A 402 3.03 -7.35 -14.47
C ILE A 402 3.51 -6.32 -13.45
N PRO A 403 3.96 -6.75 -12.25
CA PRO A 403 4.27 -5.85 -11.15
C PRO A 403 5.31 -4.79 -11.46
N ASP A 404 6.35 -5.13 -12.23
CA ASP A 404 7.43 -4.19 -12.55
C ASP A 404 6.95 -3.02 -13.43
N HIS A 405 5.90 -3.21 -14.24
CA HIS A 405 5.34 -2.12 -15.04
C HIS A 405 4.72 -1.01 -14.18
N CYS A 406 4.31 -1.31 -12.94
CA CYS A 406 3.65 -0.36 -12.06
C CYS A 406 4.64 0.56 -11.35
N LEU A 407 5.92 0.21 -11.33
CA LEU A 407 6.97 0.98 -10.66
C LEU A 407 7.26 2.28 -11.42
N LEU A 408 7.95 3.22 -10.77
CA LEU A 408 8.24 4.56 -11.31
C LEU A 408 9.01 4.50 -12.64
N GLY A 409 10.02 3.63 -12.73
CA GLY A 409 10.76 3.33 -13.97
C GLY A 409 10.07 2.34 -14.91
N GLY A 410 8.84 1.93 -14.58
CA GLY A 410 8.04 0.99 -15.36
C GLY A 410 7.34 1.65 -16.55
N ASP A 411 6.37 0.92 -17.12
CA ASP A 411 5.65 1.34 -18.31
C ASP A 411 4.30 1.99 -17.95
N ALA A 412 4.33 3.31 -17.79
CA ALA A 412 3.18 4.12 -17.45
C ALA A 412 2.08 4.05 -18.54
N THR A 413 2.45 4.02 -19.82
CA THR A 413 1.51 3.95 -20.94
C THR A 413 0.77 2.62 -20.91
N ARG A 414 1.49 1.51 -20.73
CA ARG A 414 0.89 0.19 -20.61
C ARG A 414 -0.10 0.11 -19.44
N CYS A 415 0.28 0.62 -18.27
CA CYS A 415 -0.61 0.70 -17.10
C CYS A 415 -1.86 1.54 -17.40
N ARG A 416 -1.68 2.74 -17.97
CA ARG A 416 -2.75 3.66 -18.36
C ARG A 416 -3.76 3.01 -19.30
N ILE A 417 -3.29 2.44 -20.43
CA ILE A 417 -4.16 1.83 -21.44
C ILE A 417 -4.89 0.62 -20.87
N ASN A 418 -4.19 -0.28 -20.15
CA ASN A 418 -4.84 -1.45 -19.56
C ASN A 418 -5.93 -1.06 -18.55
N ALA A 419 -5.63 -0.11 -17.66
CA ALA A 419 -6.58 0.38 -16.67
C ALA A 419 -7.81 0.99 -17.35
N VAL A 420 -7.61 1.85 -18.35
CA VAL A 420 -8.72 2.50 -19.08
C VAL A 420 -9.61 1.49 -19.78
N ILE A 421 -9.04 0.53 -20.53
CA ILE A 421 -9.81 -0.52 -21.21
C ILE A 421 -10.55 -1.41 -20.20
N SER A 422 -9.88 -1.79 -19.11
CA SER A 422 -10.45 -2.72 -18.13
C SER A 422 -11.58 -2.13 -17.30
N ASN A 423 -11.51 -0.83 -16.98
CA ASN A 423 -12.50 -0.13 -16.16
C ASN A 423 -13.65 0.48 -16.99
N ASN A 424 -13.51 0.64 -18.31
CA ASN A 424 -14.50 1.26 -19.19
C ASN A 424 -14.94 0.34 -20.33
N ARG A 425 -15.21 -0.95 -20.04
CA ARG A 425 -15.42 -2.00 -21.06
C ARG A 425 -16.52 -1.71 -22.09
N ALA A 426 -17.50 -0.88 -21.76
CA ALA A 426 -18.59 -0.50 -22.67
C ALA A 426 -18.27 0.72 -23.56
N GLU A 427 -17.35 1.57 -23.09
CA GLU A 427 -17.07 2.89 -23.69
C GLU A 427 -15.67 2.98 -24.29
N ALA A 428 -14.79 2.04 -23.93
CA ALA A 428 -13.41 1.98 -24.37
C ALA A 428 -13.14 0.72 -25.20
N GLY A 429 -12.36 0.87 -26.27
CA GLY A 429 -12.04 -0.22 -27.18
C GLY A 429 -10.85 0.08 -28.07
N PHE A 430 -10.41 -0.96 -28.78
CA PHE A 430 -9.35 -0.88 -29.77
C PHE A 430 -9.93 -0.83 -31.17
N PHE A 431 -9.30 -0.07 -32.04
CA PHE A 431 -9.68 0.07 -33.44
C PHE A 431 -8.44 -0.04 -34.32
N GLU A 432 -8.47 -0.89 -35.35
CA GLU A 432 -7.32 -1.23 -36.18
C GLU A 432 -7.48 -0.70 -37.61
N TYR A 433 -6.38 -0.17 -38.15
CA TYR A 433 -6.23 0.20 -39.56
C TYR A 433 -4.98 -0.47 -40.12
N VAL A 434 -5.16 -1.44 -41.01
CA VAL A 434 -4.06 -2.19 -41.61
C VAL A 434 -3.27 -1.29 -42.57
N SER A 435 -1.95 -1.23 -42.38
CA SER A 435 -1.05 -0.63 -43.36
C SER A 435 0.33 -1.27 -43.29
N SER A 436 0.80 -1.75 -44.43
CA SER A 436 2.13 -2.34 -44.57
C SER A 436 3.25 -1.31 -44.67
N SER A 437 2.96 -0.05 -45.04
CA SER A 437 3.98 1.00 -45.20
C SER A 437 4.31 1.65 -43.85
N PRO A 438 5.55 1.56 -43.36
CA PRO A 438 5.96 2.24 -42.13
C PRO A 438 5.81 3.76 -42.23
N GLU A 439 6.12 4.36 -43.38
CA GLU A 439 6.03 5.81 -43.58
C GLU A 439 4.57 6.30 -43.56
N GLU A 440 3.63 5.48 -44.04
CA GLU A 440 2.20 5.80 -43.92
C GLU A 440 1.75 5.75 -42.46
N ARG A 441 2.14 4.72 -41.70
CA ARG A 441 1.79 4.60 -40.27
C ARG A 441 2.29 5.78 -39.45
N GLU A 442 3.54 6.19 -39.67
CA GLU A 442 4.12 7.36 -38.98
C GLU A 442 3.41 8.67 -39.34
N ARG A 443 3.12 8.89 -40.63
CA ARG A 443 2.35 10.06 -41.08
C ARG A 443 0.95 10.12 -40.46
N ILE A 444 0.27 8.98 -40.36
CA ILE A 444 -1.04 8.89 -39.71
C ILE A 444 -0.93 9.30 -38.25
N ILE A 445 0.00 8.70 -37.48
CA ILE A 445 0.17 9.00 -36.06
C ILE A 445 0.53 10.46 -35.83
N ALA A 446 1.45 11.01 -36.62
CA ALA A 446 1.83 12.42 -36.54
C ALA A 446 0.63 13.36 -36.78
N SER A 447 -0.28 12.98 -37.69
CA SER A 447 -1.47 13.78 -38.00
C SER A 447 -2.58 13.69 -36.94
N LEU A 448 -2.58 12.67 -36.09
CA LEU A 448 -3.59 12.49 -35.04
C LEU A 448 -3.35 13.39 -33.82
N ALA A 449 -2.22 14.11 -33.76
CA ALA A 449 -1.90 15.16 -32.78
C ALA A 449 -2.45 14.89 -31.37
N ILE A 450 -2.19 13.69 -30.85
CA ILE A 450 -2.59 13.32 -29.50
C ILE A 450 -1.59 13.98 -28.56
N LYS A 451 -1.96 15.12 -27.97
CA LYS A 451 -1.18 15.67 -26.86
C LYS A 451 -1.32 14.70 -25.70
N ASP A 452 -0.25 13.99 -25.37
CA ASP A 452 -0.22 13.22 -24.13
C ASP A 452 -0.53 14.17 -22.96
N PRO A 453 -1.41 13.79 -22.02
CA PRO A 453 -1.61 14.58 -20.82
C PRO A 453 -0.27 14.66 -20.10
N VAL A 454 0.26 15.87 -20.00
CA VAL A 454 1.55 16.21 -19.40
C VAL A 454 1.68 15.49 -18.06
N SER A 455 2.75 14.70 -17.93
CA SER A 455 3.14 14.09 -16.66
C SER A 455 3.32 15.20 -15.61
N PRO A 456 2.66 15.17 -14.45
CA PRO A 456 2.79 16.20 -13.41
C PRO A 456 4.18 16.23 -12.72
N HIS A 457 5.19 15.55 -13.26
CA HIS A 457 6.55 15.50 -12.71
C HIS A 457 7.67 15.87 -13.70
N ALA A 458 7.36 16.55 -14.81
CA ALA A 458 8.41 17.27 -15.54
C ALA A 458 8.85 18.50 -14.71
N ARG A 459 9.75 18.28 -13.74
CA ARG A 459 10.57 19.36 -13.17
C ARG A 459 11.59 19.72 -14.25
N GLU A 460 11.51 20.96 -14.74
CA GLU A 460 12.57 21.58 -15.54
C GLU A 460 13.92 21.50 -14.79
N PRO A 461 15.04 21.43 -15.54
CA PRO A 461 16.37 21.06 -15.02
C PRO A 461 16.91 21.97 -13.91
#